data_AF-A0A146LBT2-F1
#
_entry.id   AF-A0A146LBT2-F1
#
_cell.length_a   1.000
_cell.length_b   1.000
_cell.length_c   1.000
_cell.angle_alpha   90.00
_cell.angle_beta   90.00
_cell.angle_gamma   90.00
#
_symmetry.space_group_name_H-M   'P 1'
#
loop_
_entity.id
_entity.type
_entity.pdbx_description
1 polymer ?
#
loop_
_entity_poly.entity_id
_entity_poly.type
_entity_poly.pdbx_seq_one_letter_code
_entity_poly.pdbx_strand_id
1 'polypeptide(L)'
;MGDRTVYVDNNTNDYFQIATVGLVLASTEKRAYQILQMWDTDYVLIFQSSMFSFGADDINKFLWMVRICNGYYPEVEEVDYLNDNGIYRVGNEASKRFRESLMYKMVYYNLPSQNGEIFDRTRKTPVTISDIDLRYLEEAYTTSNYLVRIYRVKKETDRGFVEELDMQRASLST
;
A
#
# COMPACT_ATOMS: atom_id res chain seq x y z
N MET A 1 -1.09 21.16 -6.73
CA MET A 1 -1.10 21.13 -5.25
C MET A 1 -2.54 20.92 -4.80
N GLY A 2 -2.75 20.15 -3.72
CA GLY A 2 -4.09 19.67 -3.33
C GLY A 2 -4.89 20.57 -2.39
N ASP A 3 -4.23 21.49 -1.66
CA ASP A 3 -4.85 22.35 -0.64
C ASP A 3 -5.72 21.56 0.36
N ARG A 4 -5.09 20.58 1.03
CA ARG A 4 -5.70 19.68 2.01
C ARG A 4 -4.76 19.47 3.19
N THR A 5 -5.33 19.15 4.34
CA THR A 5 -4.59 18.72 5.53
C THR A 5 -3.82 17.43 5.24
N VAL A 6 -2.59 17.34 5.73
CA VAL A 6 -1.72 16.16 5.61
C VAL A 6 -1.20 15.77 6.99
N TYR A 7 -0.98 14.47 7.23
CA TYR A 7 -0.41 13.99 8.49
C TYR A 7 1.09 14.23 8.58
N VAL A 8 1.82 14.08 7.48
CA VAL A 8 3.27 14.29 7.45
C VAL A 8 3.62 15.38 6.46
N ASP A 9 4.55 16.26 6.86
CA ASP A 9 5.06 17.34 6.04
C ASP A 9 6.54 17.10 5.66
N ASN A 10 7.11 18.03 4.91
CA ASN A 10 8.52 17.96 4.50
C ASN A 10 9.49 18.59 5.52
N ASN A 11 9.01 18.99 6.70
CA ASN A 11 9.83 19.62 7.75
C ASN A 11 10.48 18.58 8.69
N THR A 12 9.97 17.34 8.69
CA THR A 12 10.58 16.19 9.38
C THR A 12 10.77 16.38 10.90
N ASN A 13 9.79 16.99 11.58
CA ASN A 13 9.90 17.29 13.02
C ASN A 13 9.34 16.20 13.94
N ASP A 14 8.36 15.42 13.49
CA ASP A 14 7.76 14.33 14.28
C ASP A 14 8.09 12.97 13.65
N TYR A 15 9.17 12.35 14.14
CA TYR A 15 9.63 11.05 13.67
C TYR A 15 8.64 9.92 13.98
N PHE A 16 7.88 10.02 15.08
CA PHE A 16 6.91 8.99 15.44
C PHE A 16 5.73 9.00 14.47
N GLN A 17 5.24 10.19 14.12
CA GLN A 17 4.19 10.35 13.11
C GLN A 17 4.65 9.85 11.74
N ILE A 18 5.88 10.17 11.32
CA ILE A 18 6.47 9.68 10.07
C ILE A 18 6.61 8.15 10.09
N ALA A 19 7.10 7.57 11.19
CA ALA A 19 7.21 6.13 11.36
C ALA A 19 5.84 5.44 11.31
N THR A 20 4.80 6.07 11.85
CA THR A 20 3.43 5.53 11.81
C THR A 20 2.83 5.57 10.41
N VAL A 21 3.13 6.59 9.59
CA VAL A 21 2.79 6.55 8.15
C VAL A 21 3.55 5.41 7.45
N GLY A 22 4.83 5.20 7.78
CA GLY A 22 5.59 4.04 7.30
C GLY A 22 4.94 2.72 7.69
N LEU A 23 4.46 2.58 8.93
CA LEU A 23 3.75 1.41 9.43
C LEU A 23 2.47 1.14 8.63
N VAL A 24 1.67 2.16 8.35
CA VAL A 24 0.45 2.04 7.52
C VAL A 24 0.80 1.43 6.16
N LEU A 25 1.84 1.95 5.49
CA LEU A 25 2.20 1.53 4.14
C LEU A 25 2.87 0.15 4.10
N ALA A 26 3.63 -0.20 5.14
CA ALA A 26 4.36 -1.48 5.24
C ALA A 26 3.51 -2.64 5.77
N SER A 27 2.36 -2.36 6.37
CA SER A 27 1.47 -3.36 6.97
C SER A 27 0.47 -3.97 5.99
N THR A 28 -0.15 -5.08 6.36
CA THR A 28 -1.33 -5.59 5.66
C THR A 28 -2.46 -4.57 5.65
N GLU A 29 -3.32 -4.61 4.63
CA GLU A 29 -4.43 -3.66 4.49
C GLU A 29 -5.31 -3.60 5.75
N LYS A 30 -5.61 -4.73 6.39
CA LYS A 30 -6.42 -4.78 7.62
C LYS A 30 -5.75 -4.02 8.78
N ARG A 31 -4.43 -4.19 8.96
CA ARG A 31 -3.68 -3.50 10.01
C ARG A 31 -3.55 -2.01 9.70
N ALA A 32 -3.28 -1.67 8.44
CA ALA A 32 -3.23 -0.29 7.97
C ALA A 32 -4.58 0.42 8.20
N TYR A 33 -5.69 -0.26 7.90
CA TYR A 33 -7.04 0.27 8.07
C TYR A 33 -7.35 0.67 9.52
N GLN A 34 -6.93 -0.13 10.51
CA GLN A 34 -7.12 0.20 11.92
C GLN A 34 -6.47 1.55 12.30
N ILE A 35 -5.27 1.80 11.77
CA ILE A 35 -4.54 3.04 12.02
C ILE A 35 -5.21 4.21 11.29
N LEU A 36 -5.60 4.01 10.02
CA LEU A 36 -6.30 5.02 9.22
C LEU A 36 -7.64 5.42 9.84
N GLN A 37 -8.39 4.47 10.42
CA GLN A 37 -9.61 4.77 11.19
C GLN A 37 -9.30 5.55 12.47
N MET A 38 -8.29 5.12 13.23
CA MET A 38 -7.88 5.80 14.47
C MET A 38 -7.46 7.26 14.23
N TRP A 39 -6.88 7.54 13.06
CA TRP A 39 -6.46 8.87 12.66
C TRP A 39 -7.56 9.70 11.98
N ASP A 40 -8.73 9.10 11.72
CA ASP A 40 -9.81 9.66 10.91
C ASP A 40 -9.34 10.09 9.51
N THR A 41 -8.52 9.26 8.87
CA THR A 41 -8.01 9.53 7.52
C THR A 41 -9.09 9.28 6.47
N ASP A 42 -9.24 10.21 5.53
CA ASP A 42 -10.19 10.07 4.41
C ASP A 42 -9.54 9.54 3.14
N TYR A 43 -8.30 9.95 2.86
CA TYR A 43 -7.60 9.61 1.62
C TYR A 43 -6.15 9.22 1.85
N VAL A 44 -5.68 8.26 1.04
CA VAL A 44 -4.27 7.89 0.92
C VAL A 44 -3.81 8.17 -0.51
N LEU A 45 -2.69 8.86 -0.66
CA LEU A 45 -2.09 9.16 -1.96
C LEU A 45 -0.78 8.38 -2.09
N ILE A 46 -0.55 7.80 -3.27
CA ILE A 46 0.72 7.19 -3.64
C ILE A 46 1.21 7.67 -5.01
N PHE A 47 2.52 7.64 -5.18
CA PHE A 47 3.21 7.78 -6.45
C PHE A 47 3.73 6.43 -6.94
N GLN A 48 3.38 6.05 -8.16
CA GLN A 48 3.80 4.80 -8.78
C GLN A 48 4.23 4.98 -10.23
N SER A 49 5.04 4.07 -10.75
CA SER A 49 5.55 4.17 -12.11
C SER A 49 5.62 2.82 -12.83
N SER A 50 4.74 1.89 -12.48
CA SER A 50 4.75 0.56 -13.10
C SER A 50 4.33 0.62 -14.58
N MET A 51 3.42 1.53 -14.93
CA MET A 51 2.91 1.69 -16.30
C MET A 51 3.75 2.64 -17.18
N PHE A 52 4.64 3.43 -16.58
CA PHE A 52 5.50 4.38 -17.26
C PHE A 52 6.87 4.41 -16.57
N SER A 53 7.94 4.06 -17.31
CA SER A 53 9.29 3.90 -16.74
C SER A 53 9.82 5.20 -16.13
N PHE A 54 9.70 5.33 -14.82
CA PHE A 54 10.12 6.50 -14.05
C PHE A 54 10.64 6.06 -12.68
N GLY A 55 11.91 6.33 -12.38
CA GLY A 55 12.57 5.78 -11.19
C GLY A 55 12.20 6.42 -9.85
N ALA A 56 11.47 7.55 -9.85
CA ALA A 56 11.15 8.28 -8.63
C ALA A 56 9.71 8.02 -8.19
N ASP A 57 9.43 6.80 -7.73
CA ASP A 57 8.16 6.37 -7.18
C ASP A 57 8.28 5.84 -5.74
N ASP A 58 7.16 5.51 -5.11
CA ASP A 58 7.15 5.13 -3.70
C ASP A 58 7.64 3.70 -3.45
N ILE A 59 7.54 2.79 -4.44
CA ILE A 59 8.09 1.44 -4.33
C ILE A 59 9.63 1.47 -4.26
N ASN A 60 10.30 2.36 -5.00
CA ASN A 60 11.76 2.51 -4.89
C ASN A 60 12.18 3.14 -3.56
N LYS A 61 11.28 3.85 -2.89
CA LYS A 61 11.52 4.45 -1.58
C LYS A 61 11.06 3.58 -0.41
N PHE A 62 10.34 2.50 -0.69
CA PHE A 62 9.62 1.72 0.32
C PHE A 62 10.52 1.17 1.43
N LEU A 63 11.72 0.66 1.13
CA LEU A 63 12.63 0.19 2.18
C LEU A 63 13.08 1.30 3.14
N TRP A 64 13.13 2.57 2.70
CA TRP A 64 13.37 3.68 3.62
C TRP A 64 12.21 3.85 4.60
N MET A 65 10.96 3.67 4.13
CA MET A 65 9.77 3.71 4.98
C MET A 65 9.81 2.57 6.02
N VAL A 66 10.19 1.36 5.58
CA VAL A 66 10.35 0.17 6.46
C VAL A 66 11.41 0.42 7.53
N ARG A 67 12.58 0.96 7.16
CA ARG A 67 13.66 1.26 8.12
C ARG A 67 13.29 2.34 9.14
N ILE A 68 12.61 3.40 8.71
CA ILE A 68 12.12 4.46 9.62
C ILE A 68 11.05 3.88 10.57
N CYS A 69 10.13 3.07 10.03
CA CYS A 69 9.11 2.38 10.80
C CYS A 69 9.70 1.45 11.86
N ASN A 70 10.70 0.63 11.49
CA ASN A 70 11.35 -0.33 12.39
C ASN A 70 11.90 0.33 13.67
N GLY A 71 12.39 1.58 13.57
CA GLY A 71 12.91 2.33 14.71
C GLY A 71 11.89 2.58 15.83
N TYR A 72 10.59 2.51 15.54
CA TYR A 72 9.50 2.66 16.51
C TYR A 72 8.63 1.41 16.66
N TYR A 73 8.57 0.58 15.61
CA TYR A 73 7.71 -0.60 15.52
C TYR A 73 8.56 -1.83 15.17
N PRO A 74 9.07 -2.57 16.18
CA PRO A 74 9.91 -3.74 15.96
C PRO A 74 9.24 -4.86 15.16
N GLU A 75 7.90 -4.84 15.04
CA GLU A 75 7.10 -5.78 14.23
C GLU A 75 7.29 -5.62 12.71
N VAL A 76 8.01 -4.60 12.27
CA VAL A 76 8.33 -4.32 10.87
C VAL A 76 9.84 -4.48 10.68
N GLU A 77 10.30 -5.68 10.32
CA GLU A 77 11.72 -5.94 10.08
C GLU A 77 12.05 -5.88 8.58
N GLU A 78 13.16 -5.25 8.20
CA GLU A 78 13.55 -5.10 6.80
C GLU A 78 13.69 -6.44 6.08
N VAL A 79 14.23 -7.44 6.77
CA VAL A 79 14.48 -8.78 6.20
C VAL A 79 13.20 -9.44 5.69
N ASP A 80 12.04 -9.16 6.31
CA ASP A 80 10.76 -9.72 5.88
C ASP A 80 10.34 -9.23 4.50
N TYR A 81 10.82 -8.07 4.06
CA TYR A 81 10.51 -7.45 2.77
C TYR A 81 11.50 -7.84 1.67
N LEU A 82 12.50 -8.67 1.99
CA LEU A 82 13.47 -9.21 1.04
C LEU A 82 13.04 -10.62 0.63
N ASN A 83 13.42 -11.05 -0.58
CA ASN A 83 13.19 -12.43 -0.99
C ASN A 83 14.18 -13.40 -0.31
N ASP A 84 14.05 -14.70 -0.58
CA ASP A 84 14.88 -15.76 0.04
C ASP A 84 16.40 -15.57 -0.19
N ASN A 85 16.79 -14.81 -1.22
CA ASN A 85 18.18 -14.47 -1.51
C ASN A 85 18.66 -13.19 -0.79
N GLY A 86 17.82 -12.57 0.05
CA GLY A 86 18.09 -11.29 0.70
C GLY A 86 18.05 -10.10 -0.25
N ILE A 87 17.35 -10.20 -1.38
CA ILE A 87 17.28 -9.15 -2.40
C ILE A 87 15.88 -8.53 -2.41
N TYR A 88 15.83 -7.19 -2.40
CA TYR A 88 14.59 -6.45 -2.60
C TYR A 88 14.15 -6.55 -4.06
N ARG A 89 13.08 -7.29 -4.31
CA ARG A 89 12.51 -7.55 -5.63
C ARG A 89 11.01 -7.26 -5.65
N VAL A 90 10.49 -7.10 -6.85
CA VAL A 90 9.08 -6.81 -7.14
C VAL A 90 8.52 -7.92 -8.04
N GLY A 91 7.21 -8.11 -7.99
CA GLY A 91 6.52 -9.12 -8.80
C GLY A 91 6.64 -10.51 -8.19
N ASN A 92 6.80 -11.51 -9.03
CA ASN A 92 6.79 -12.92 -8.59
C ASN A 92 7.97 -13.27 -7.68
N GLU A 93 9.06 -12.49 -7.74
CA GLU A 93 10.23 -12.64 -6.87
C GLU A 93 10.13 -11.82 -5.57
N ALA A 94 9.05 -11.05 -5.36
CA ALA A 94 8.87 -10.27 -4.15
C ALA A 94 8.51 -11.16 -2.95
N SER A 95 8.99 -10.78 -1.76
CA SER A 95 8.64 -11.48 -0.54
C SER A 95 7.13 -11.48 -0.31
N LYS A 96 6.64 -12.49 0.40
CA LYS A 96 5.23 -12.57 0.78
C LYS A 96 4.80 -11.34 1.58
N ARG A 97 5.59 -10.92 2.57
CA ARG A 97 5.31 -9.74 3.40
C ARG A 97 5.16 -8.48 2.55
N PHE A 98 6.01 -8.31 1.55
CA PHE A 98 5.94 -7.15 0.68
C PHE A 98 4.68 -7.18 -0.20
N ARG A 99 4.36 -8.32 -0.81
CA ARG A 99 3.13 -8.48 -1.63
C ARG A 99 1.84 -8.27 -0.83
N GLU A 100 1.85 -8.59 0.45
CA GLU A 100 0.71 -8.39 1.36
C GLU A 100 0.59 -6.94 1.89
N SER A 101 1.63 -6.11 1.71
CA SER A 101 1.63 -4.73 2.20
C SER A 101 0.60 -3.85 1.48
N LEU A 102 0.08 -2.86 2.19
CA LEU A 102 -0.86 -1.89 1.63
C LEU A 102 -0.22 -1.13 0.46
N MET A 103 1.05 -0.73 0.57
CA MET A 103 1.80 -0.09 -0.51
C MET A 103 1.75 -0.93 -1.80
N TYR A 104 2.11 -2.21 -1.72
CA TYR A 104 2.15 -3.08 -2.90
C TYR A 104 0.77 -3.23 -3.52
N LYS A 105 -0.25 -3.48 -2.70
CA LYS A 105 -1.63 -3.60 -3.16
C LYS A 105 -2.11 -2.32 -3.85
N MET A 106 -1.95 -1.15 -3.22
CA MET A 106 -2.33 0.14 -3.81
C MET A 106 -1.59 0.44 -5.12
N VAL A 107 -0.34 -0.01 -5.28
CA VAL A 107 0.40 0.23 -6.53
C VAL A 107 -0.18 -0.57 -7.69
N TYR A 108 -0.48 -1.86 -7.48
CA TYR A 108 -0.86 -2.78 -8.55
C TYR A 108 -2.37 -3.05 -8.67
N TYR A 109 -3.18 -2.59 -7.72
CA TYR A 109 -4.63 -2.75 -7.73
C TYR A 109 -5.22 -2.21 -9.04
N ASN A 110 -6.17 -2.95 -9.65
CA ASN A 110 -6.95 -2.52 -10.82
C ASN A 110 -6.14 -1.88 -11.98
N LEU A 111 -4.90 -2.32 -12.17
CA LEU A 111 -4.11 -1.88 -13.32
C LEU A 111 -4.44 -2.72 -14.56
N PRO A 112 -4.36 -2.14 -15.78
CA PRO A 112 -4.57 -2.88 -17.01
C PRO A 112 -3.62 -4.08 -17.12
N SER A 113 -4.17 -5.29 -17.10
CA SER A 113 -3.43 -6.55 -17.19
C SER A 113 -3.74 -7.29 -18.48
N GLN A 114 -2.83 -8.16 -18.88
CA GLN A 114 -3.05 -9.14 -19.95
C GLN A 114 -2.95 -10.52 -19.32
N ASN A 115 -4.02 -11.31 -19.42
CA ASN A 115 -4.11 -12.66 -18.83
C ASN A 115 -3.77 -12.71 -17.33
N GLY A 116 -4.14 -11.68 -16.56
CA GLY A 116 -3.88 -11.62 -15.11
C GLY A 116 -2.44 -11.22 -14.74
N GLU A 117 -1.64 -10.75 -15.70
CA GLU A 117 -0.29 -10.27 -15.47
C GLU A 117 -0.11 -8.83 -15.95
N ILE A 118 0.73 -8.10 -15.23
CA ILE A 118 1.19 -6.75 -15.58
C ILE A 118 2.70 -6.81 -15.73
N PHE A 119 3.23 -6.08 -16.70
CA PHE A 119 4.67 -5.87 -16.78
C PHE A 119 5.05 -4.51 -16.16
N ASP A 120 5.67 -4.52 -14.97
CA ASP A 120 6.19 -3.30 -14.35
C ASP A 120 7.39 -2.81 -15.18
N ARG A 121 7.19 -1.69 -15.87
CA ARG A 121 8.17 -1.11 -16.79
C ARG A 121 9.38 -0.49 -16.09
N THR A 122 9.22 -0.04 -14.84
CA THR A 122 10.29 0.57 -14.05
C THR A 122 11.24 -0.51 -13.52
N ARG A 123 10.71 -1.62 -12.99
CA ARG A 123 11.53 -2.75 -12.49
C ARG A 123 11.83 -3.82 -13.54
N LYS A 124 11.15 -3.79 -14.69
CA LYS A 124 11.28 -4.78 -15.77
C LYS A 124 10.95 -6.20 -15.30
N THR A 125 9.85 -6.35 -14.56
CA THR A 125 9.44 -7.63 -13.96
C THR A 125 7.93 -7.86 -14.17
N PRO A 126 7.50 -9.10 -14.42
CA PRO A 126 6.08 -9.44 -14.41
C PRO A 126 5.52 -9.44 -12.99
N VAL A 127 4.27 -9.03 -12.87
CA VAL A 127 3.50 -8.98 -11.64
C VAL A 127 2.17 -9.66 -11.87
N THR A 128 1.94 -10.79 -11.17
CA THR A 128 0.64 -11.46 -11.16
C THR A 128 -0.34 -10.72 -10.26
N ILE A 129 -1.55 -10.43 -10.75
CA ILE A 129 -2.55 -9.63 -10.02
C ILE A 129 -3.68 -10.44 -9.38
N SER A 130 -3.66 -11.77 -9.49
CA SER A 130 -4.75 -12.64 -8.99
C SER A 130 -5.08 -12.42 -7.52
N ASP A 131 -4.09 -12.04 -6.73
CA ASP A 131 -4.20 -11.91 -5.26
C ASP A 131 -4.27 -10.43 -4.81
N ILE A 132 -4.41 -9.50 -5.76
CA ILE A 132 -4.37 -8.06 -5.48
C ILE A 132 -5.79 -7.50 -5.46
N ASP A 133 -6.32 -7.42 -4.25
CA ASP A 133 -7.60 -6.79 -3.97
C ASP A 133 -7.50 -5.85 -2.76
N LEU A 134 -8.33 -4.81 -2.79
CA LEU A 134 -8.49 -3.80 -1.75
C LEU A 134 -9.93 -3.82 -1.25
N ARG A 135 -10.07 -4.10 0.05
CA ARG A 135 -11.36 -4.23 0.71
C ARG A 135 -11.75 -2.98 1.49
N TYR A 136 -10.78 -2.41 2.19
CA TYR A 136 -10.94 -1.32 3.15
C TYR A 136 -10.67 0.05 2.50
N LEU A 137 -10.00 0.05 1.36
CA LEU A 137 -9.77 1.23 0.54
C LEU A 137 -10.42 1.04 -0.83
N GLU A 138 -10.84 2.15 -1.44
CA GLU A 138 -11.35 2.15 -2.82
C GLU A 138 -10.63 3.23 -3.64
N GLU A 139 -10.44 2.96 -4.93
CA GLU A 139 -9.81 3.93 -5.81
C GLU A 139 -10.73 5.14 -6.02
N ALA A 140 -10.27 6.33 -5.63
CA ALA A 140 -10.99 7.58 -5.79
C ALA A 140 -10.56 8.33 -7.06
N TYR A 141 -9.27 8.26 -7.41
CA TYR A 141 -8.73 8.91 -8.59
C TYR A 141 -7.40 8.29 -9.02
N THR A 142 -7.20 8.14 -10.33
CA THR A 142 -5.92 7.74 -10.94
C THR A 142 -5.63 8.66 -12.13
N THR A 143 -4.41 9.19 -12.22
CA THR A 143 -4.01 10.00 -13.38
C THR A 143 -3.96 9.17 -14.65
N SER A 144 -4.07 9.79 -15.82
CA SER A 144 -4.08 9.10 -17.13
C SER A 144 -2.83 8.24 -17.39
N ASN A 145 -1.70 8.62 -16.81
CA ASN A 145 -0.44 7.88 -16.88
C ASN A 145 -0.18 6.98 -15.66
N TYR A 146 -1.17 6.83 -14.78
CA TYR A 146 -1.11 6.05 -13.52
C TYR A 146 -0.10 6.55 -12.48
N LEU A 147 0.56 7.69 -12.71
CA LEU A 147 1.63 8.19 -11.83
C LEU A 147 1.15 8.51 -10.41
N VAL A 148 -0.03 9.13 -10.29
CA VAL A 148 -0.63 9.48 -9.01
C VAL A 148 -1.91 8.68 -8.84
N ARG A 149 -2.03 8.01 -7.70
CA ARG A 149 -3.24 7.28 -7.32
C ARG A 149 -3.71 7.74 -5.95
N ILE A 150 -5.01 7.97 -5.83
CA ILE A 150 -5.66 8.42 -4.61
C ILE A 150 -6.73 7.39 -4.26
N TYR A 151 -6.66 6.90 -3.03
CA TYR A 151 -7.57 5.92 -2.47
C TYR A 151 -8.40 6.57 -1.37
N ARG A 152 -9.72 6.37 -1.39
CA ARG A 152 -10.59 6.72 -0.26
C ARG A 152 -10.57 5.58 0.76
N VAL A 153 -10.47 5.92 2.03
CA VAL A 153 -10.62 4.98 3.14
C VAL A 153 -12.11 4.78 3.39
N LYS A 154 -12.61 3.55 3.33
CA LYS A 154 -14.01 3.25 3.63
C LYS A 154 -14.31 3.50 5.10
N LYS A 155 -15.47 4.06 5.42
CA LYS A 155 -15.91 4.35 6.79
C LYS A 155 -17.00 3.36 7.19
N GLU A 156 -17.17 3.12 8.49
CA GLU A 156 -18.24 2.23 9.00
C GLU A 156 -19.66 2.75 8.65
N THR A 157 -19.78 4.05 8.39
CA THR A 157 -21.03 4.68 7.93
C THR A 157 -21.31 4.43 6.45
N ASP A 158 -20.37 3.86 5.69
CA ASP A 158 -20.59 3.54 4.27
C ASP A 158 -21.57 2.37 4.14
N ARG A 159 -22.61 2.57 3.33
CA ARG A 159 -23.69 1.62 3.16
C ARG A 159 -23.16 0.26 2.68
N GLY A 160 -23.51 -0.81 3.41
CA GLY A 160 -23.18 -2.20 3.07
C GLY A 160 -21.77 -2.65 3.47
N PHE A 161 -20.89 -1.75 3.90
CA PHE A 161 -19.51 -2.11 4.25
C PHE A 161 -19.43 -2.95 5.54
N VAL A 162 -20.18 -2.56 6.57
CA VAL A 162 -20.24 -3.31 7.85
C VAL A 162 -20.83 -4.71 7.65
N GLU A 163 -21.91 -4.82 6.86
CA GLU A 163 -22.53 -6.10 6.52
C GLU A 163 -21.52 -7.04 5.83
N GLU A 164 -20.72 -6.50 4.91
CA GLU A 164 -19.66 -7.24 4.24
C GLU A 164 -18.60 -7.73 5.24
N LEU A 165 -18.14 -6.86 6.15
CA LEU A 165 -17.15 -7.22 7.17
C LEU A 165 -17.67 -8.34 8.08
N ASP A 166 -18.93 -8.27 8.51
CA ASP A 166 -19.54 -9.25 9.39
C ASP A 166 -19.75 -10.61 8.71
N MET A 167 -20.15 -10.64 7.44
CA MET A 167 -20.24 -11.89 6.67
C MET A 167 -18.89 -12.63 6.57
N GLN A 168 -17.77 -11.90 6.41
CA GLN A 168 -16.45 -12.52 6.39
C GLN A 168 -15.97 -13.01 7.77
N ARG A 169 -16.32 -12.30 8.85
CA ARG A 169 -16.02 -12.77 10.21
C ARG A 169 -16.72 -14.09 10.48
N ALA A 170 -17.96 -14.24 10.03
CA ALA A 170 -18.73 -15.48 10.13
C ALA A 170 -18.10 -16.62 9.31
N SER A 171 -17.68 -16.36 8.05
CA SER A 171 -17.09 -17.41 7.20
C SER A 171 -15.74 -17.93 7.68
N LEU A 172 -14.95 -17.13 8.40
CA LEU A 172 -13.67 -17.54 8.99
C LEU A 172 -13.82 -18.31 10.32
N SER A 173 -15.02 -18.38 10.88
CA SER A 173 -15.33 -19.07 12.15
C SER A 173 -15.93 -20.47 11.98
N THR A 174 -16.03 -20.94 10.73
CA THR A 174 -16.60 -22.25 10.36
C THR A 174 -15.52 -23.11 9.71
#